data_AF-C2E3B3-F1
#
_entry.id   AF-C2E3B3-F1
#
_cell.length_a   1.000
_cell.length_b   1.000
_cell.length_c   1.000
_cell.angle_alpha   90.00
_cell.angle_beta   90.00
_cell.angle_gamma   90.00
#
_symmetry.space_group_name_H-M   'P 1'
#
loop_
_entity.id
_entity.type
_entity.pdbx_description
1 polymer ?
#
loop_
_entity_poly.entity_id
_entity_poly.type
_entity_poly.pdbx_seq_one_letter_code
_entity_poly.pdbx_strand_id
1 'polypeptide(L)'
;MIDNKNLLKLLRIELQKMNKGDKIKFLTYKKDRSILVEKSGDAFTVVENGYRQIVWENLTEIEVLKRMKKLQKIEFPRSNKLYLSKQK
;
A
#
# COMPACT_ATOMS: atom_id res chain seq x y z
N MET A 1 -0.84 -8.14 11.79
CA MET A 1 0.33 -8.34 10.91
C MET A 1 -0.08 -9.24 9.78
N ILE A 2 0.43 -9.03 8.57
CA ILE A 2 0.07 -9.78 7.37
C ILE A 2 1.32 -10.38 6.75
N ASP A 3 1.19 -11.54 6.12
CA ASP A 3 2.26 -12.09 5.30
C ASP A 3 2.44 -11.25 4.05
N ASN A 4 3.71 -11.01 3.70
CA ASN A 4 4.05 -10.27 2.49
C ASN A 4 3.40 -10.92 1.26
N LYS A 5 3.42 -12.25 1.15
CA LYS A 5 2.74 -12.98 0.06
C LYS A 5 1.25 -12.65 -0.07
N ASN A 6 0.57 -12.37 1.04
CA ASN A 6 -0.86 -12.06 1.08
C ASN A 6 -1.16 -10.56 0.91
N LEU A 7 -0.14 -9.69 0.84
CA LEU A 7 -0.31 -8.26 0.74
C LEU A 7 -1.15 -7.86 -0.48
N LEU A 8 -0.87 -8.40 -1.67
CA LEU A 8 -1.59 -8.05 -2.90
C LEU A 8 -3.07 -8.42 -2.83
N LYS A 9 -3.37 -9.60 -2.26
CA LYS A 9 -4.73 -10.08 -2.10
C LYS A 9 -5.51 -9.22 -1.12
N LEU A 10 -4.88 -8.88 0.02
CA LEU A 10 -5.48 -7.99 1.00
C LEU A 10 -5.66 -6.58 0.45
N LEU A 11 -4.65 -6.00 -0.18
CA LEU A 11 -4.74 -4.69 -0.81
C LEU A 11 -5.94 -4.62 -1.75
N ARG A 12 -6.14 -5.64 -2.62
CA ARG A 12 -7.30 -5.67 -3.52
C ARG A 12 -8.63 -5.64 -2.77
N ILE A 13 -8.79 -6.47 -1.74
CA ILE A 13 -10.02 -6.51 -0.94
C ILE A 13 -10.25 -5.17 -0.24
N GLU A 14 -9.18 -4.54 0.22
CA GLU A 14 -9.27 -3.27 0.92
C GLU A 14 -9.56 -2.10 -0.02
N LEU A 15 -8.94 -2.05 -1.21
CA LEU A 15 -9.24 -1.04 -2.23
C LEU A 15 -10.72 -1.05 -2.62
N GLN A 16 -11.34 -2.24 -2.68
CA GLN A 16 -12.78 -2.39 -2.93
C GLN A 16 -13.67 -1.97 -1.76
N LYS A 17 -13.14 -1.97 -0.54
CA LYS A 17 -13.86 -1.59 0.70
C LYS A 17 -13.60 -0.14 1.13
N MET A 18 -12.62 0.53 0.51
CA MET A 18 -12.25 1.91 0.81
C MET A 18 -13.31 2.87 0.28
N ASN A 19 -13.80 3.71 1.18
CA ASN A 19 -14.57 4.90 0.89
C ASN A 19 -13.65 6.11 0.72
N LYS A 20 -14.21 7.21 0.21
CA LYS A 20 -13.48 8.46 0.03
C LYS A 20 -12.89 8.95 1.37
N GLY A 21 -11.58 9.16 1.43
CA GLY A 21 -10.85 9.58 2.63
C GLY A 21 -10.19 8.43 3.40
N ASP A 22 -10.54 7.17 3.11
CA ASP A 22 -9.88 6.03 3.74
C ASP A 22 -8.40 5.97 3.37
N LYS A 23 -7.58 5.57 4.34
CA LYS A 23 -6.14 5.40 4.19
C LYS A 23 -5.68 4.05 4.71
N ILE A 24 -4.82 3.40 3.96
CA ILE A 24 -4.18 2.15 4.33
C ILE A 24 -2.68 2.35 4.30
N LYS A 25 -2.04 2.08 5.41
CA LYS A 25 -0.59 2.12 5.55
C LYS A 25 -0.05 0.71 5.76
N PHE A 26 0.83 0.28 4.86
CA PHE A 26 1.66 -0.90 5.02
C PHE A 26 3.00 -0.46 5.59
N LEU A 27 3.49 -1.12 6.63
CA LEU A 27 4.82 -0.88 7.19
C LEU A 27 5.64 -2.16 7.25
N THR A 28 6.96 -2.03 7.12
CA THR A 28 7.88 -3.13 7.47
C THR A 28 7.82 -3.46 8.95
N TYR A 29 8.32 -4.63 9.30
CA TYR A 29 8.49 -5.02 10.69
C TYR A 29 9.28 -3.99 11.53
N LYS A 30 10.37 -3.47 10.95
CA LYS A 30 11.21 -2.43 11.58
C LYS A 30 10.60 -1.02 11.51
N LYS A 31 9.48 -0.84 10.82
CA LYS A 31 8.81 0.45 10.59
C LYS A 31 9.69 1.51 9.91
N ASP A 32 10.80 1.09 9.31
CA ASP A 32 11.74 1.94 8.57
C ASP A 32 11.23 2.28 7.17
N ARG A 33 10.30 1.49 6.64
CA ARG A 33 9.69 1.70 5.32
C ARG A 33 8.20 1.51 5.42
N SER A 34 7.46 2.35 4.70
CA SER A 34 6.01 2.31 4.65
C SER A 34 5.46 2.73 3.31
N ILE A 35 4.34 2.13 2.92
CA ILE A 35 3.58 2.51 1.74
C ILE A 35 2.19 2.86 2.22
N LEU A 36 1.76 4.09 1.96
CA LEU A 36 0.42 4.57 2.23
C LEU A 36 -0.38 4.56 0.94
N VAL A 37 -1.62 4.13 1.01
CA VAL A 37 -2.59 4.18 -0.07
C VAL A 37 -3.82 4.90 0.46
N GLU A 38 -4.23 5.96 -0.22
CA GLU A 38 -5.36 6.80 0.16
C GLU A 38 -6.38 6.81 -0.97
N LYS A 39 -7.67 6.76 -0.64
CA LYS A 39 -8.76 6.91 -1.61
C LYS A 39 -9.14 8.40 -1.71
N SER A 40 -8.80 9.02 -2.84
CA SER A 40 -9.14 10.43 -3.10
C SER A 40 -10.23 10.52 -4.17
N GLY A 41 -11.49 10.50 -3.72
CA GLY A 41 -12.66 10.48 -4.59
C GLY A 41 -12.73 9.19 -5.40
N ASP A 42 -12.75 9.30 -6.72
CA ASP A 42 -12.73 8.17 -7.65
C ASP A 42 -11.33 7.56 -7.81
N ALA A 43 -10.28 8.34 -7.56
CA ALA A 43 -8.90 7.90 -7.74
C ALA A 43 -8.25 7.47 -6.42
N PHE A 44 -7.03 6.92 -6.55
CA PHE A 44 -6.20 6.51 -5.44
C PHE A 44 -4.87 7.27 -5.47
N THR A 45 -4.38 7.59 -4.28
CA THR A 45 -3.07 8.18 -4.07
C THR A 45 -2.19 7.16 -3.37
N VAL A 46 -1.03 6.85 -3.93
CA VAL A 46 -0.05 5.96 -3.31
C VAL A 46 1.16 6.80 -2.92
N VAL A 47 1.52 6.76 -1.65
CA VAL A 47 2.69 7.44 -1.10
C VAL A 47 3.67 6.39 -0.61
N GLU A 48 4.82 6.33 -1.27
CA GLU A 48 5.98 5.57 -0.83
C GLU A 48 6.76 6.39 0.19
N ASN A 49 7.07 5.79 1.33
CA ASN A 49 7.93 6.34 2.37
C ASN A 49 8.90 5.24 2.80
N GLY A 50 9.86 4.94 1.93
CA GLY A 50 10.81 3.87 2.13
C GLY A 50 12.16 4.18 1.50
N TYR A 51 12.53 3.41 0.48
CA TYR A 51 13.79 3.65 -0.24
C TYR A 51 13.74 4.94 -1.06
N ARG A 52 12.56 5.28 -1.59
CA ARG A 52 12.28 6.58 -2.18
C ARG A 52 11.04 7.17 -1.50
N GLN A 53 10.95 8.49 -1.54
CA GLN A 53 9.77 9.23 -1.10
C GLN A 53 9.05 9.72 -2.35
N ILE A 54 8.18 8.88 -2.89
CA ILE A 54 7.45 9.17 -4.13
C ILE A 54 5.96 9.17 -3.83
N VAL A 55 5.30 10.23 -4.28
CA VAL A 55 3.85 10.37 -4.23
C VAL A 55 3.32 10.16 -5.65
N TRP A 56 2.30 9.33 -5.76
CA TRP A 56 1.57 9.13 -6.99
C TRP A 56 0.09 9.38 -6.78
N GLU A 57 -0.41 10.40 -7.42
CA GLU A 57 -1.81 10.81 -7.36
C GLU A 57 -2.58 10.31 -8.59
N ASN A 58 -3.91 10.35 -8.51
CA ASN A 58 -4.82 10.05 -9.60
C ASN A 58 -4.68 8.62 -10.20
N LEU A 59 -4.40 7.61 -9.38
CA LEU A 59 -4.28 6.22 -9.82
C LEU A 59 -5.61 5.48 -9.83
N THR A 60 -5.74 4.56 -10.78
CA THR A 60 -6.81 3.56 -10.77
C THR A 60 -6.45 2.35 -9.89
N GLU A 61 -7.46 1.58 -9.44
CA GLU A 61 -7.24 0.35 -8.64
C GLU A 61 -6.23 -0.60 -9.29
N ILE A 62 -6.33 -0.76 -10.61
CA ILE A 62 -5.47 -1.65 -11.40
C ILE A 62 -4.02 -1.15 -11.38
N GLU A 63 -3.80 0.15 -11.49
CA GLU A 63 -2.47 0.75 -11.43
C GLU A 63 -1.87 0.65 -10.04
N VAL A 64 -2.66 0.88 -8.99
CA VAL A 64 -2.23 0.68 -7.60
C VAL A 64 -1.76 -0.75 -7.40
N LEU A 65 -2.52 -1.75 -7.84
CA LEU A 65 -2.14 -3.16 -7.72
C LEU A 65 -0.85 -3.49 -8.49
N LYS A 66 -0.72 -2.99 -9.73
CA LYS A 66 0.51 -3.16 -10.54
C LYS A 66 1.72 -2.53 -9.86
N ARG A 67 1.58 -1.33 -9.32
CA ARG A 67 2.65 -0.62 -8.61
C ARG A 67 2.99 -1.32 -7.32
N MET A 68 2.00 -1.66 -6.50
CA MET A 68 2.21 -2.36 -5.24
C MET A 68 2.97 -3.66 -5.45
N LYS A 69 2.73 -4.40 -6.54
CA LYS A 69 3.53 -5.59 -6.90
C LYS A 69 5.01 -5.29 -7.13
N LYS A 70 5.34 -4.15 -7.77
CA LYS A 70 6.72 -3.70 -7.96
C LYS A 70 7.32 -3.22 -6.63
N LEU A 71 6.59 -2.37 -5.91
CA LEU A 71 7.01 -1.81 -4.62
C LEU A 71 7.26 -2.91 -3.60
N GLN A 72 6.40 -3.93 -3.55
CA GLN A 72 6.58 -5.10 -2.71
C GLN A 72 7.94 -5.79 -2.93
N LYS A 73 8.41 -5.88 -4.18
CA LYS A 73 9.71 -6.49 -4.50
C LYS A 73 10.89 -5.57 -4.16
N ILE A 74 10.73 -4.27 -4.36
CA ILE A 74 11.80 -3.27 -4.14
C ILE A 74 11.94 -2.96 -2.64
N GLU A 75 10.81 -2.69 -2.00
CA GLU A 75 10.69 -2.17 -0.64
C GLU A 75 10.72 -3.28 0.40
N PHE A 76 10.09 -4.43 0.08
CA PHE A 76 9.93 -5.59 0.97
C PHE A 76 10.55 -6.90 0.43
N PRO A 77 11.77 -6.91 -0.16
CA PRO A 77 12.35 -8.11 -0.78
C PRO A 77 12.58 -9.26 0.21
N ARG A 78 12.86 -8.94 1.48
CA ARG A 78 13.16 -9.93 2.54
C ARG A 78 12.20 -9.86 3.74
N SER A 79 11.17 -9.00 3.69
CA SER A 79 10.20 -8.90 4.77
C SER A 79 9.16 -10.01 4.61
N ASN A 80 9.12 -10.94 5.57
CA ASN A 80 8.10 -11.99 5.60
C ASN A 80 6.77 -11.48 6.16
N LYS A 81 6.82 -10.59 7.16
CA LYS A 81 5.66 -10.01 7.82
C LYS A 81 5.64 -8.49 7.69
N LEU A 82 4.46 -7.94 7.45
CA LEU A 82 4.20 -6.52 7.33
C LEU A 82 3.10 -6.09 8.32
N TYR A 83 3.17 -4.85 8.77
CA TYR A 83 2.10 -4.24 9.54
C TYR A 83 1.12 -3.59 8.57
N LEU A 84 -0.16 -3.79 8.85
CA LEU A 84 -1.26 -3.14 8.15
C LEU A 84 -1.94 -2.22 9.15
N SER A 85 -1.90 -0.92 8.90
CA SER A 85 -2.62 0.09 9.65
C SER A 85 -3.66 0.70 8.73
N LYS A 86 -4.91 0.74 9.19
CA LYS A 86 -6.02 1.33 8.45
C LYS A 86 -6.48 2.53 9.24
N GLN A 87 -6.65 3.66 8.56
CA GLN A 87 -7.29 4.84 9.10
C GLN A 87 -8.53 5.08 8.26
N LYS A 88 -9.68 5.00 8.93
CA LYS A 88 -10.99 5.33 8.38
C LYS A 88 -11.34 6.76 8.76
#